data_AF-A0A7X8K161-F1
#
_entry.id   AF-A0A7X8K161-F1
#
_cell.length_a   1.000
_cell.length_b   1.000
_cell.length_c   1.000
_cell.angle_alpha   90.00
_cell.angle_beta   90.00
_cell.angle_gamma   90.00
#
_symmetry.space_group_name_H-M   'P 1'
#
loop_
_entity.id
_entity.type
_entity.pdbx_description
1 polymer ?
#
loop_
_entity_poly.entity_id
_entity_poly.type
_entity_poly.pdbx_seq_one_letter_code
_entity_poly.pdbx_strand_id
1 'polypeptide(L)'
;MNSPKDILTSRQLLVILISTVIGVQVFIMPRLVVEAAGRDGWLSLVLGGGWALLAATAAAYLASFFPRQTPVVWFSHLLGKWGGIALSLGFGCFFLFVAAEVLRLFTDMTQTYLLPRTPSEIIMITFLLSIAYVVCHGINPIARVTLIFFLFGIIPSIILIAVFQGKVNFGELVPVLAGGIAPVIRGFLPAYGDFGGWGIIVFLVQFMDTPKEAVKGTAVGMAVIWLFFMATFIITLAAFGPIETQYLLYPVVDLIREMEGVGGFIEKLDLIFLSAWILSVFVTLAVCYYVAVLAISQLAGIKNIAVPVYVGLPLVYLLALLPQGYKAAEGLVGYLNYTSFIFSLSVPLLVFLARRKIKQGGVSDGEQT
;
A
#
# COMPACT_ATOMS: atom_id res chain seq x y z
N MET A 1 18.43 -13.30 10.88
CA MET A 1 17.57 -14.44 11.26
C MET A 1 16.62 -13.96 12.34
N ASN A 2 15.33 -14.18 12.11
CA ASN A 2 14.21 -13.60 12.85
C ASN A 2 14.19 -14.07 14.31
N SER A 3 13.49 -13.34 15.18
CA SER A 3 13.11 -13.89 16.49
C SER A 3 12.45 -15.26 16.26
N PRO A 4 12.77 -16.31 17.04
CA PRO A 4 12.27 -17.68 16.83
C PRO A 4 10.74 -17.86 16.95
N LYS A 5 9.94 -16.80 16.88
CA LYS A 5 8.49 -16.76 17.05
C LYS A 5 7.71 -16.03 15.94
N ASP A 6 8.36 -15.42 14.94
CA ASP A 6 7.66 -14.66 13.90
C ASP A 6 7.06 -15.57 12.83
N ILE A 7 5.73 -15.72 12.85
CA ILE A 7 4.97 -16.66 12.04
C ILE A 7 3.63 -16.01 11.66
N LEU A 8 3.30 -16.04 10.37
CA LEU A 8 2.05 -15.52 9.82
C LEU A 8 1.16 -16.65 9.31
N THR A 9 -0.10 -16.60 9.72
CA THR A 9 -1.16 -17.37 9.08
C THR A 9 -1.60 -16.72 7.77
N SER A 10 -2.20 -17.49 6.86
CA SER A 10 -2.75 -16.99 5.59
C SER A 10 -3.78 -15.87 5.77
N ARG A 11 -4.56 -15.91 6.87
CA ARG A 11 -5.52 -14.84 7.21
C ARG A 11 -4.81 -13.56 7.62
N GLN A 12 -3.76 -13.66 8.43
CA GLN A 12 -2.98 -12.49 8.83
C GLN A 12 -2.27 -11.85 7.64
N LEU A 13 -1.70 -12.64 6.73
CA LEU A 13 -1.11 -12.11 5.50
C LEU A 13 -2.14 -11.34 4.67
N LEU A 14 -3.33 -11.93 4.46
CA LEU A 14 -4.40 -11.29 3.70
C LEU A 14 -4.82 -9.96 4.34
N VAL A 15 -4.96 -9.93 5.67
CA VAL A 15 -5.36 -8.72 6.39
C VAL A 15 -4.25 -7.66 6.36
N ILE A 16 -2.97 -8.05 6.44
CA ILE A 16 -1.82 -7.14 6.26
C ILE A 16 -1.84 -6.54 4.85
N LEU A 17 -2.04 -7.36 3.83
CA LEU A 17 -2.10 -6.89 2.44
C LEU A 17 -3.23 -5.87 2.24
N ILE A 18 -4.46 -6.22 2.64
CA ILE A 18 -5.62 -5.32 2.52
C ILE A 18 -5.36 -4.00 3.24
N SER A 19 -4.87 -4.06 4.48
CA SER A 19 -4.68 -2.88 5.32
C SER A 19 -3.51 -1.99 4.90
N THR A 20 -2.47 -2.57 4.28
CA THR A 20 -1.31 -1.82 3.81
C THR A 20 -1.60 -1.14 2.47
N VAL A 21 -2.36 -1.80 1.60
CA VAL A 21 -2.71 -1.22 0.29
C VAL A 21 -3.84 -0.19 0.44
N ILE A 22 -4.84 -0.47 1.28
CA ILE A 22 -5.86 0.52 1.66
C ILE A 22 -5.27 1.43 2.75
N GLY A 23 -4.36 2.30 2.32
CA GLY A 23 -3.70 3.31 3.13
C GLY A 23 -4.32 4.71 2.98
N VAL A 24 -3.49 5.74 3.13
CA VAL A 24 -3.90 7.15 2.99
C VAL A 24 -4.26 7.53 1.54
N GLN A 25 -3.73 6.81 0.54
CA GLN A 25 -3.96 7.14 -0.87
C GLN A 25 -5.43 7.02 -1.29
N VAL A 26 -6.25 6.21 -0.60
CA VAL A 26 -7.69 6.11 -0.88
C VAL A 26 -8.39 7.46 -0.87
N PHE A 27 -7.96 8.38 -0.01
CA PHE A 27 -8.59 9.69 0.13
C PHE A 27 -8.36 10.61 -1.06
N ILE A 28 -7.25 10.42 -1.77
CA ILE A 28 -6.76 11.28 -2.84
C ILE A 28 -7.01 10.64 -4.22
N MET A 29 -7.07 9.31 -4.27
CA MET A 29 -7.18 8.51 -5.48
C MET A 29 -8.26 9.01 -6.46
N PRO A 30 -9.52 9.29 -6.05
CA PRO A 30 -10.53 9.73 -7.01
C PRO A 30 -10.13 10.99 -7.77
N ARG A 31 -9.46 11.95 -7.11
CA ARG A 31 -8.97 13.16 -7.76
C ARG A 31 -7.91 12.83 -8.79
N LEU A 32 -6.85 12.11 -8.40
CA LEU A 32 -5.72 11.82 -9.30
C LEU A 32 -6.14 11.03 -10.54
N VAL A 33 -7.05 10.08 -10.35
CA VAL A 33 -7.57 9.27 -11.46
C VAL A 33 -8.48 10.10 -12.38
N VAL A 34 -9.31 10.99 -11.83
CA VAL A 34 -10.14 11.91 -12.63
C VAL A 34 -9.29 12.97 -13.35
N GLU A 35 -8.24 13.52 -12.73
CA GLU A 35 -7.33 14.45 -13.39
C GLU A 35 -6.68 13.82 -14.65
N ALA A 36 -6.35 12.52 -14.58
CA ALA A 36 -5.69 11.82 -15.68
C ALA A 36 -6.66 11.27 -16.74
N ALA A 37 -7.82 10.73 -16.34
CA ALA A 37 -8.74 9.99 -17.21
C ALA A 37 -10.17 10.55 -17.25
N GLY A 38 -10.44 11.62 -16.51
CA GLY A 38 -11.78 12.19 -16.39
C GLY A 38 -12.78 11.19 -15.83
N ARG A 39 -14.01 11.23 -16.36
CA ARG A 39 -15.08 10.29 -15.97
C ARG A 39 -14.74 8.83 -16.26
N ASP A 40 -13.89 8.55 -17.25
CA ASP A 40 -13.50 7.20 -17.64
C ASP A 40 -12.40 6.63 -16.71
N GLY A 41 -12.09 7.32 -15.61
CA GLY A 41 -11.16 6.88 -14.59
C GLY A 41 -11.44 5.49 -13.99
N TRP A 42 -12.71 5.08 -13.93
CA TRP A 42 -13.06 3.73 -13.48
C TRP A 42 -12.50 2.64 -14.40
N LEU A 43 -12.43 2.88 -15.73
CA LEU A 43 -11.76 1.96 -16.66
C LEU A 43 -10.24 1.92 -16.40
N SER A 44 -9.64 3.04 -16.00
CA SER A 44 -8.23 3.08 -15.61
C SER A 44 -7.98 2.23 -14.36
N LEU A 45 -8.88 2.28 -13.38
CA LEU A 45 -8.86 1.42 -12.19
C LEU A 45 -9.09 -0.06 -12.54
N VAL A 46 -9.87 -0.37 -13.57
CA VAL A 46 -10.00 -1.76 -14.07
C VAL A 46 -8.65 -2.26 -14.58
N LEU A 47 -7.97 -1.47 -15.41
CA LEU A 47 -6.67 -1.85 -15.98
C LEU A 47 -5.57 -1.89 -14.91
N GLY A 48 -5.47 -0.86 -14.08
CA GLY A 48 -4.47 -0.74 -13.02
C GLY A 48 -4.64 -1.80 -11.94
N GLY A 49 -5.86 -1.98 -11.43
CA GLY A 49 -6.18 -2.99 -10.42
C GLY A 49 -5.99 -4.41 -10.94
N GLY A 50 -6.40 -4.69 -12.18
CA GLY A 50 -6.16 -5.97 -12.84
C GLY A 50 -4.67 -6.29 -12.99
N TRP A 51 -3.86 -5.31 -13.41
CA TRP A 51 -2.41 -5.48 -13.50
C TRP A 51 -1.77 -5.70 -12.13
N ALA A 52 -2.16 -4.93 -11.12
CA ALA A 52 -1.65 -5.09 -9.76
C ALA A 52 -2.01 -6.45 -9.16
N LEU A 53 -3.25 -6.93 -9.37
CA LEU A 53 -3.68 -8.26 -8.94
C LEU A 53 -2.82 -9.35 -9.59
N LEU A 54 -2.55 -9.23 -10.89
CA LEU A 54 -1.67 -10.16 -11.61
C LEU A 54 -0.24 -10.13 -11.05
N ALA A 55 0.34 -8.94 -10.90
CA ALA A 55 1.70 -8.75 -10.40
C ALA A 55 1.86 -9.30 -8.97
N ALA A 56 0.93 -8.96 -8.07
CA ALA A 56 0.91 -9.43 -6.70
C ALA A 56 0.80 -10.96 -6.62
N THR A 57 -0.12 -11.55 -7.38
CA THR A 57 -0.33 -13.01 -7.39
C THR A 57 0.89 -13.73 -7.97
N ALA A 58 1.50 -13.18 -9.03
CA ALA A 58 2.75 -13.71 -9.59
C ALA A 58 3.92 -13.61 -8.60
N ALA A 59 4.00 -12.53 -7.82
CA ALA A 59 5.01 -12.34 -6.79
C ALA A 59 4.83 -13.32 -5.62
N ALA A 60 3.59 -13.54 -5.17
CA ALA A 60 3.26 -14.56 -4.19
C ALA A 60 3.65 -15.96 -4.69
N TYR A 61 3.34 -16.26 -5.95
CA TYR A 61 3.69 -17.52 -6.59
C TYR A 61 5.21 -17.72 -6.64
N LEU A 62 5.95 -16.69 -7.05
CA LEU A 62 7.41 -16.69 -7.04
C LEU A 62 7.98 -16.97 -5.64
N ALA A 63 7.53 -16.22 -4.64
CA ALA A 63 8.03 -16.34 -3.28
C ALA A 63 7.69 -17.71 -2.66
N SER A 64 6.58 -18.34 -3.08
CA SER A 64 6.19 -19.68 -2.60
C SER A 64 7.17 -20.80 -2.99
N PHE A 65 8.03 -20.58 -4.00
CA PHE A 65 9.10 -21.51 -4.36
C PHE A 65 10.27 -21.50 -3.39
N PHE A 66 10.42 -20.45 -2.58
CA PHE A 66 11.55 -20.24 -1.69
C PHE A 66 11.08 -20.12 -0.23
N PRO A 67 10.41 -21.16 0.31
CA PRO A 67 9.85 -21.10 1.65
C PRO A 67 10.97 -20.86 2.68
N ARG A 68 10.72 -19.94 3.62
CA ARG A 68 11.63 -19.56 4.71
C ARG A 68 12.98 -18.97 4.27
N GLN A 69 13.20 -18.76 2.96
CA GLN A 69 14.37 -18.03 2.47
C GLN A 69 14.06 -16.54 2.36
N THR A 70 15.06 -15.73 2.69
CA THR A 70 14.94 -14.27 2.58
C THR A 70 14.99 -13.83 1.11
N PRO A 71 14.28 -12.76 0.71
CA PRO A 71 14.39 -12.19 -0.64
C PRO A 71 15.82 -11.90 -1.07
N VAL A 72 16.67 -11.46 -0.15
CA VAL A 72 18.09 -11.25 -0.43
C VAL A 72 18.78 -12.52 -0.92
N VAL A 73 18.50 -13.66 -0.29
CA VAL A 73 19.09 -14.96 -0.63
C VAL A 73 18.54 -15.45 -1.97
N TRP A 74 17.22 -15.53 -2.14
CA TRP A 74 16.68 -16.11 -3.36
C TRP A 74 16.78 -15.18 -4.57
N PHE A 75 16.78 -13.85 -4.42
CA PHE A 75 17.15 -12.95 -5.52
C PHE A 75 18.61 -13.17 -5.95
N SER A 76 19.53 -13.33 -5.01
CA SER A 76 20.95 -13.62 -5.33
C SER A 76 21.09 -14.99 -6.00
N HIS A 77 20.28 -15.96 -5.59
CA HIS A 77 20.23 -17.25 -6.25
C HIS A 77 19.73 -17.11 -7.70
N LEU A 78 18.73 -16.28 -7.98
CA LEU A 78 18.16 -16.14 -9.33
C LEU A 78 19.02 -15.29 -10.27
N LEU A 79 19.51 -14.14 -9.80
CA LEU A 79 20.17 -13.11 -10.61
C LEU A 79 21.71 -13.06 -10.43
N GLY A 80 22.26 -13.89 -9.55
CA GLY A 80 23.64 -13.78 -9.09
C GLY A 80 23.80 -12.75 -7.97
N LYS A 81 24.96 -12.77 -7.30
CA LYS A 81 25.23 -11.96 -6.09
C LYS A 81 24.92 -10.46 -6.27
N TRP A 82 25.45 -9.84 -7.31
CA TRP A 82 25.28 -8.40 -7.54
C TRP A 82 23.86 -8.03 -7.94
N GLY A 83 23.21 -8.84 -8.80
CA GLY A 83 21.83 -8.62 -9.19
C GLY A 83 20.85 -8.78 -8.03
N GLY A 84 21.10 -9.77 -7.16
CA GLY A 84 20.31 -9.97 -5.94
C GLY A 84 20.43 -8.81 -4.97
N ILE A 85 21.66 -8.35 -4.70
CA ILE A 85 21.92 -7.18 -3.86
C ILE A 85 21.21 -5.94 -4.42
N ALA A 86 21.36 -5.66 -5.71
CA ALA A 86 20.76 -4.49 -6.35
C ALA A 86 19.22 -4.51 -6.25
N LEU A 87 18.58 -5.66 -6.51
CA LEU A 87 17.13 -5.77 -6.44
C LEU A 87 16.60 -5.66 -5.00
N SER A 88 17.25 -6.33 -4.04
CA SER A 88 16.90 -6.20 -2.61
C SER A 88 17.06 -4.77 -2.10
N LEU A 89 18.14 -4.10 -2.48
CA LEU A 89 18.38 -2.71 -2.10
C LEU A 89 17.33 -1.80 -2.75
N GLY A 90 16.98 -2.03 -4.02
CA GLY A 90 15.93 -1.32 -4.72
C GLY A 90 14.58 -1.42 -4.01
N PHE A 91 14.15 -2.63 -3.63
CA PHE A 91 12.92 -2.81 -2.84
C PHE A 91 13.01 -2.16 -1.46
N GLY A 92 14.14 -2.30 -0.76
CA GLY A 92 14.35 -1.68 0.54
C GLY A 92 14.25 -0.16 0.50
N CYS A 93 14.93 0.48 -0.46
CA CYS A 93 14.84 1.92 -0.70
C CYS A 93 13.44 2.33 -1.09
N PHE A 94 12.79 1.62 -2.01
CA PHE A 94 11.42 1.91 -2.43
C PHE A 94 10.45 1.93 -1.24
N PHE A 95 10.45 0.91 -0.39
CA PHE A 95 9.58 0.90 0.78
C PHE A 95 9.95 1.94 1.83
N LEU A 96 11.21 2.37 1.90
CA LEU A 96 11.64 3.49 2.73
C LEU A 96 11.04 4.82 2.24
N PHE A 97 11.05 5.05 0.91
CA PHE A 97 10.41 6.22 0.31
C PHE A 97 8.89 6.18 0.44
N VAL A 98 8.25 5.01 0.26
CA VAL A 98 6.81 4.85 0.52
C VAL A 98 6.48 5.16 1.98
N ALA A 99 7.29 4.71 2.95
CA ALA A 99 7.07 5.04 4.36
C ALA A 99 7.17 6.56 4.62
N ALA A 100 8.11 7.25 3.96
CA ALA A 100 8.26 8.70 4.07
C ALA A 100 7.09 9.47 3.41
N GLU A 101 6.63 9.00 2.25
CA GLU A 101 5.47 9.53 1.55
C GLU A 101 4.19 9.39 2.40
N VAL A 102 3.94 8.19 2.95
CA VAL A 102 2.80 7.94 3.85
C VAL A 102 2.86 8.83 5.09
N LEU A 103 4.04 9.00 5.70
CA LEU A 103 4.23 9.91 6.84
C LEU A 103 3.90 11.36 6.47
N ARG A 104 4.32 11.80 5.28
CA ARG A 104 4.08 13.15 4.80
C ARG A 104 2.59 13.41 4.57
N LEU A 105 1.93 12.55 3.79
CA LEU A 105 0.50 12.68 3.48
C LEU A 105 -0.35 12.64 4.75
N PHE A 106 0.01 11.77 5.69
CA PHE A 106 -0.63 11.72 7.00
C PHE A 106 -0.48 13.02 7.80
N THR A 107 0.72 13.58 7.81
CA THR A 107 1.00 14.82 8.55
C THR A 107 0.21 15.98 7.95
N ASP A 108 0.22 16.13 6.62
CA ASP A 108 -0.54 17.18 5.92
C ASP A 108 -2.05 17.04 6.17
N MET A 109 -2.59 15.83 6.11
CA MET A 109 -4.00 15.55 6.40
C MET A 109 -4.34 15.82 7.87
N THR A 110 -3.49 15.39 8.79
CA THR A 110 -3.70 15.58 10.23
C THR A 110 -3.67 17.06 10.59
N GLN A 111 -2.72 17.84 10.05
CA GLN A 111 -2.70 19.29 10.25
C GLN A 111 -3.93 19.97 9.65
N THR A 112 -4.38 19.53 8.48
CA THR A 112 -5.52 20.16 7.80
C THR A 112 -6.83 19.94 8.56
N TYR A 113 -7.09 18.72 9.07
CA TYR A 113 -8.40 18.35 9.60
C TYR A 113 -8.46 18.17 11.12
N LEU A 114 -7.37 17.75 11.76
CA LEU A 114 -7.39 17.33 13.17
C LEU A 114 -6.63 18.28 14.09
N LEU A 115 -5.41 18.67 13.70
CA LEU A 115 -4.44 19.38 14.56
C LEU A 115 -3.84 20.61 13.84
N PRO A 116 -4.64 21.61 13.46
CA PRO A 116 -4.18 22.76 12.66
C PRO A 116 -3.19 23.69 13.37
N ARG A 117 -3.07 23.57 14.70
CA ARG A 117 -2.15 24.36 15.51
C ARG A 117 -0.87 23.60 15.90
N THR A 118 -0.77 22.32 15.54
CA THR A 118 0.38 21.49 15.92
C THR A 118 1.42 21.49 14.79
N PRO A 119 2.69 21.83 15.07
CA PRO A 119 3.77 21.75 14.09
C PRO A 119 3.91 20.35 13.49
N SER A 120 4.28 20.30 12.20
CA SER A 120 4.34 19.07 11.40
C SER A 120 5.37 18.10 11.97
N GLU A 121 6.47 18.66 12.48
CA GLU A 121 7.61 17.99 13.06
C GLU A 121 7.20 17.21 14.31
N ILE A 122 6.33 17.79 15.15
CA ILE A 122 5.84 17.13 16.36
C ILE A 122 4.96 15.92 15.98
N ILE A 123 4.05 16.10 15.02
CA ILE A 123 3.18 15.02 14.52
C ILE A 123 4.04 13.88 13.97
N MET A 124 5.01 14.20 13.10
CA MET A 124 5.90 13.23 12.48
C MET A 124 6.72 12.46 13.50
N ILE A 125 7.39 13.15 14.43
CA ILE A 125 8.26 12.52 15.44
C ILE A 125 7.45 11.61 16.36
N THR A 126 6.31 12.08 16.87
CA THR A 126 5.46 11.26 17.74
C THR A 126 4.99 10.00 17.01
N PHE A 127 4.55 10.13 15.76
CA PHE A 127 4.09 8.98 14.97
C PHE A 127 5.22 7.98 14.70
N LEU A 128 6.39 8.48 14.30
CA LEU A 128 7.57 7.66 14.04
C LEU A 128 8.07 6.90 15.27
N LEU A 129 8.02 7.50 16.47
CA LEU A 129 8.39 6.80 17.70
C LEU A 129 7.44 5.61 17.98
N SER A 130 6.14 5.79 17.76
CA SER A 130 5.16 4.70 17.88
C SER A 130 5.41 3.58 16.86
N ILE A 131 5.76 3.94 15.63
CA ILE A 131 6.12 2.98 14.58
C ILE A 131 7.36 2.19 14.97
N ALA A 132 8.43 2.87 15.40
CA ALA A 132 9.68 2.24 15.79
C ALA A 132 9.48 1.23 16.92
N TYR A 133 8.65 1.57 17.91
CA TYR A 133 8.30 0.65 18.99
C TYR A 133 7.72 -0.67 18.45
N VAL A 134 6.73 -0.63 17.56
CA VAL A 134 6.10 -1.85 17.05
C VAL A 134 7.03 -2.61 16.10
N VAL A 135 7.74 -1.91 15.22
CA VAL A 135 8.65 -2.51 14.22
C VAL A 135 9.84 -3.21 14.87
N CYS A 136 10.37 -2.68 15.98
CA CYS A 136 11.40 -3.34 16.78
C CYS A 136 11.00 -4.74 17.31
N HIS A 137 9.69 -5.00 17.45
CA HIS A 137 9.18 -6.25 18.00
C HIS A 137 8.78 -7.29 16.93
N GLY A 138 9.05 -7.03 15.64
CA GLY A 138 8.83 -8.00 14.57
C GLY A 138 7.47 -7.90 13.88
N ILE A 139 7.16 -8.88 13.04
CA ILE A 139 5.96 -8.88 12.19
C ILE A 139 4.68 -9.25 12.96
N ASN A 140 4.79 -10.06 14.01
CA ASN A 140 3.62 -10.54 14.76
C ASN A 140 2.82 -9.40 15.46
N PRO A 141 3.45 -8.44 16.17
CA PRO A 141 2.74 -7.29 16.70
C PRO A 141 2.09 -6.44 15.60
N ILE A 142 2.78 -6.23 14.47
CA ILE A 142 2.24 -5.52 13.31
C ILE A 142 0.97 -6.23 12.81
N ALA A 143 1.00 -7.55 12.67
CA ALA A 143 -0.15 -8.35 12.25
C ALA A 143 -1.36 -8.20 13.19
N ARG A 144 -1.13 -8.09 14.51
CA ARG A 144 -2.20 -7.89 15.50
C ARG A 144 -2.85 -6.51 15.36
N VAL A 145 -2.05 -5.45 15.22
CA VAL A 145 -2.56 -4.08 15.03
C VAL A 145 -3.32 -3.96 13.71
N THR A 146 -2.82 -4.64 12.67
CA THR A 146 -3.48 -4.73 11.38
C THR A 146 -4.89 -5.33 11.49
N LEU A 147 -5.08 -6.37 12.31
CA LEU A 147 -6.41 -6.95 12.53
C LEU A 147 -7.38 -5.96 13.19
N ILE A 148 -6.89 -5.14 14.13
CA ILE A 148 -7.70 -4.09 14.76
C ILE A 148 -8.15 -3.09 13.69
N PHE A 149 -7.24 -2.63 12.83
CA PHE A 149 -7.61 -1.73 11.74
C PHE A 149 -8.58 -2.35 10.74
N PHE A 150 -8.41 -3.61 10.40
CA PHE A 150 -9.34 -4.28 9.50
C PHE A 150 -10.77 -4.29 10.06
N LEU A 151 -10.92 -4.56 11.36
CA LEU A 151 -12.22 -4.61 12.03
C LEU A 151 -12.86 -3.23 12.24
N PHE A 152 -12.06 -2.22 12.60
CA PHE A 152 -12.58 -0.89 12.99
C PHE A 152 -12.39 0.20 11.93
N GLY A 153 -11.66 -0.06 10.85
CA GLY A 153 -11.45 0.85 9.73
C GLY A 153 -12.06 0.32 8.44
N ILE A 154 -11.58 -0.84 7.97
CA ILE A 154 -11.99 -1.39 6.66
C ILE A 154 -13.46 -1.82 6.65
N ILE A 155 -13.90 -2.63 7.62
CA ILE A 155 -15.30 -3.10 7.67
C ILE A 155 -16.28 -1.91 7.77
N PRO A 156 -16.11 -0.95 8.69
CA PRO A 156 -16.97 0.24 8.73
C PRO A 156 -16.96 1.05 7.44
N SER A 157 -15.84 1.14 6.72
CA SER A 157 -15.78 1.83 5.43
C SER A 157 -16.61 1.16 4.36
N ILE A 158 -16.54 -0.17 4.28
CA ILE A 158 -17.36 -0.95 3.35
C ILE A 158 -18.84 -0.74 3.67
N ILE A 159 -19.20 -0.74 4.96
CA ILE A 159 -20.57 -0.46 5.40
C ILE A 159 -20.98 0.95 4.99
N LEU A 160 -20.14 1.95 5.26
CA LEU A 160 -20.41 3.36 4.96
C LEU A 160 -20.67 3.59 3.46
N ILE A 161 -19.83 3.00 2.61
CA ILE A 161 -20.00 2.98 1.15
C ILE A 161 -21.33 2.32 0.76
N ALA A 162 -21.67 1.18 1.37
CA ALA A 162 -22.89 0.44 1.05
C ALA A 162 -24.18 1.14 1.49
N VAL A 163 -24.13 1.91 2.58
CA VAL A 163 -25.29 2.66 3.11
C VAL A 163 -25.26 4.14 2.74
N PHE A 164 -24.39 4.55 1.81
CA PHE A 164 -24.28 5.95 1.39
C PHE A 164 -25.63 6.48 0.91
N GLN A 165 -26.14 7.53 1.53
CA GLN A 165 -27.44 8.15 1.22
C GLN A 165 -27.33 9.56 0.63
N GLY A 166 -26.11 10.01 0.29
CA GLY A 166 -25.92 11.31 -0.35
C GLY A 166 -26.52 11.37 -1.76
N LYS A 167 -26.57 12.58 -2.33
CA LYS A 167 -27.07 12.77 -3.71
C LYS A 167 -26.11 12.09 -4.69
N VAL A 168 -26.55 10.99 -5.28
CA VAL A 168 -25.81 10.28 -6.32
C VAL A 168 -26.50 10.39 -7.67
N ASN A 169 -25.75 10.78 -8.69
CA ASN A 169 -26.15 10.75 -10.08
C ASN A 169 -25.22 9.81 -10.87
N PHE A 170 -25.64 8.57 -11.08
CA PHE A 170 -24.88 7.63 -11.92
C PHE A 170 -24.79 8.07 -13.39
N GLY A 171 -25.55 9.09 -13.80
CA GLY A 171 -25.38 9.77 -15.09
C GLY A 171 -24.00 10.40 -15.28
N GLU A 172 -23.25 10.68 -14.21
CA GLU A 172 -21.88 11.21 -14.29
C GLU A 172 -20.88 10.21 -14.90
N LEU A 173 -21.23 8.91 -14.92
CA LEU A 173 -20.41 7.85 -15.55
C LEU A 173 -20.52 7.82 -17.07
N VAL A 174 -21.49 8.55 -17.66
CA VAL A 174 -21.77 8.54 -19.10
C VAL A 174 -21.59 9.94 -19.71
N PRO A 175 -21.39 10.03 -21.05
CA PRO A 175 -21.04 8.95 -21.97
C PRO A 175 -19.65 8.35 -21.71
N VAL A 176 -19.56 7.02 -21.85
CA VAL A 176 -18.32 6.24 -21.69
C VAL A 176 -17.42 6.45 -22.92
N LEU A 177 -16.12 6.65 -22.69
CA LEU A 177 -15.10 6.88 -23.72
C LEU A 177 -15.38 8.09 -24.62
N ALA A 178 -15.99 9.15 -24.07
CA ALA A 178 -16.24 10.39 -24.80
C ALA A 178 -14.95 11.04 -25.32
N GLY A 179 -13.86 10.91 -24.56
CA GLY A 179 -12.51 11.35 -24.95
C GLY A 179 -11.67 10.27 -25.64
N GLY A 180 -12.28 9.14 -26.03
CA GLY A 180 -11.59 7.96 -26.55
C GLY A 180 -10.81 7.19 -25.48
N ILE A 181 -9.94 6.26 -25.93
CA ILE A 181 -9.18 5.37 -25.02
C ILE A 181 -7.91 6.03 -24.45
N ALA A 182 -7.42 7.11 -25.06
CA ALA A 182 -6.16 7.74 -24.66
C ALA A 182 -6.17 8.29 -23.22
N PRO A 183 -7.24 8.96 -22.71
CA PRO A 183 -7.34 9.32 -21.30
C PRO A 183 -7.28 8.11 -20.36
N VAL A 184 -7.95 7.01 -20.71
CA VAL A 184 -7.94 5.77 -19.91
C VAL A 184 -6.53 5.19 -19.79
N ILE A 185 -5.76 5.18 -20.89
CA ILE A 185 -4.38 4.71 -20.87
C ILE A 185 -3.48 5.65 -20.05
N ARG A 186 -3.70 6.97 -20.10
CA ARG A 186 -2.97 7.94 -19.27
C ARG A 186 -3.30 7.77 -17.78
N GLY A 187 -4.55 7.46 -17.45
CA GLY A 187 -4.98 7.17 -16.08
C GLY A 187 -4.49 5.84 -15.53
N PHE A 188 -3.94 4.95 -16.36
CA PHE A 188 -3.45 3.63 -15.92
C PHE A 188 -2.46 3.73 -14.77
N LEU A 189 -1.44 4.59 -14.89
CA LEU A 189 -0.36 4.64 -13.92
C LEU A 189 -0.80 5.18 -12.54
N PRO A 190 -1.52 6.32 -12.43
CA PRO A 190 -2.04 6.73 -11.13
C PRO A 190 -2.97 5.67 -10.54
N ALA A 191 -3.88 5.11 -11.35
CA ALA A 191 -4.80 4.07 -10.90
C ALA A 191 -4.09 2.78 -10.45
N TYR A 192 -3.00 2.37 -11.12
CA TYR A 192 -2.15 1.26 -10.71
C TYR A 192 -1.37 1.57 -9.42
N GLY A 193 -0.90 2.81 -9.30
CA GLY A 193 -0.11 3.31 -8.17
C GLY A 193 -0.78 3.12 -6.81
N ASP A 194 -2.10 3.31 -6.75
CA ASP A 194 -2.90 3.08 -5.54
C ASP A 194 -2.79 1.63 -5.03
N PHE A 195 -2.53 0.68 -5.92
CA PHE A 195 -2.34 -0.73 -5.57
C PHE A 195 -0.88 -1.07 -5.24
N GLY A 196 0.04 -0.10 -5.34
CA GLY A 196 1.50 -0.27 -5.31
C GLY A 196 2.07 -0.93 -4.05
N GLY A 197 1.30 -1.01 -2.96
CA GLY A 197 1.66 -1.73 -1.73
C GLY A 197 1.78 -3.25 -1.89
N TRP A 198 1.38 -3.84 -3.02
CA TRP A 198 1.44 -5.29 -3.26
C TRP A 198 2.83 -5.91 -3.07
N GLY A 199 3.91 -5.13 -3.29
CA GLY A 199 5.29 -5.62 -3.24
C GLY A 199 5.72 -6.19 -1.88
N ILE A 200 5.01 -5.84 -0.80
CA ILE A 200 5.28 -6.37 0.55
C ILE A 200 5.22 -7.90 0.59
N ILE A 201 4.41 -8.50 -0.28
CA ILE A 201 4.24 -9.97 -0.36
C ILE A 201 5.56 -10.68 -0.63
N VAL A 202 6.44 -10.09 -1.44
CA VAL A 202 7.79 -10.62 -1.70
C VAL A 202 8.54 -10.90 -0.40
N PHE A 203 8.37 -10.04 0.61
CA PHE A 203 9.05 -10.13 1.89
C PHE A 203 8.23 -10.86 2.96
N LEU A 204 6.90 -10.84 2.90
CA LEU A 204 6.07 -11.41 3.95
C LEU A 204 5.89 -12.94 3.83
N VAL A 205 6.00 -13.51 2.64
CA VAL A 205 5.82 -14.96 2.42
C VAL A 205 6.83 -15.81 3.20
N GLN A 206 8.04 -15.30 3.47
CA GLN A 206 9.06 -16.02 4.25
C GLN A 206 8.61 -16.33 5.69
N PHE A 207 7.63 -15.57 6.22
CA PHE A 207 7.10 -15.74 7.57
C PHE A 207 5.87 -16.66 7.62
N MET A 208 5.36 -17.14 6.47
CA MET A 208 4.15 -17.95 6.46
C MET A 208 4.40 -19.39 6.92
N ASP A 209 3.46 -19.92 7.70
CA ASP A 209 3.39 -21.37 7.99
C ASP A 209 3.14 -22.19 6.73
N THR A 210 2.26 -21.69 5.86
CA THR A 210 1.82 -22.35 4.63
C THR A 210 2.09 -21.48 3.40
N PRO A 211 3.34 -21.33 2.93
CA PRO A 211 3.69 -20.45 1.80
C PRO A 211 2.92 -20.71 0.51
N LYS A 212 2.43 -21.93 0.29
CA LYS A 212 1.60 -22.28 -0.88
C LYS A 212 0.24 -21.55 -0.87
N GLU A 213 -0.29 -21.24 0.31
CA GLU A 213 -1.55 -20.50 0.46
C GLU A 213 -1.38 -18.99 0.19
N ALA A 214 -0.14 -18.50 0.14
CA ALA A 214 0.16 -17.10 -0.18
C ALA A 214 -0.48 -16.64 -1.48
N VAL A 215 -0.49 -17.51 -2.50
CA VAL A 215 -1.03 -17.20 -3.84
C VAL A 215 -2.52 -16.91 -3.76
N LYS A 216 -3.27 -17.82 -3.13
CA LYS A 216 -4.73 -17.66 -2.96
C LYS A 216 -5.04 -16.48 -2.05
N GLY A 217 -4.33 -16.35 -0.93
CA GLY A 217 -4.52 -15.24 0.01
C GLY A 217 -4.25 -13.87 -0.64
N THR A 218 -3.20 -13.76 -1.44
CA THR A 218 -2.85 -12.54 -2.17
C THR A 218 -3.87 -12.22 -3.25
N ALA A 219 -4.29 -13.20 -4.04
CA ALA A 219 -5.30 -13.00 -5.09
C ALA A 219 -6.64 -12.52 -4.50
N VAL A 220 -7.11 -13.15 -3.42
CA VAL A 220 -8.34 -12.74 -2.73
C VAL A 220 -8.18 -11.35 -2.11
N GLY A 221 -7.07 -11.07 -1.42
CA GLY A 221 -6.80 -9.76 -0.83
C GLY A 221 -6.80 -8.64 -1.86
N MET A 222 -6.09 -8.84 -2.98
CA MET A 222 -6.07 -7.86 -4.08
C MET A 222 -7.43 -7.68 -4.74
N ALA A 223 -8.23 -8.74 -4.87
CA ALA A 223 -9.59 -8.62 -5.40
C ALA A 223 -10.48 -7.77 -4.48
N VAL A 224 -10.37 -7.95 -3.16
CA VAL A 224 -11.10 -7.14 -2.18
C VAL A 224 -10.68 -5.67 -2.26
N ILE A 225 -9.37 -5.40 -2.32
CA ILE A 225 -8.84 -4.03 -2.49
C ILE A 225 -9.38 -3.40 -3.78
N TRP A 226 -9.33 -4.15 -4.89
CA TRP A 226 -9.79 -3.68 -6.19
C TRP A 226 -11.27 -3.31 -6.20
N LEU A 227 -12.12 -4.17 -5.64
CA LEU A 227 -13.54 -3.88 -5.51
C LEU A 227 -13.80 -2.67 -4.60
N PHE A 228 -13.06 -2.55 -3.50
CA PHE A 228 -13.18 -1.42 -2.59
C PHE A 228 -12.83 -0.09 -3.27
N PHE A 229 -11.67 0.00 -3.92
CA PHE A 229 -11.27 1.19 -4.68
C PHE A 229 -12.22 1.52 -5.82
N MET A 230 -12.69 0.51 -6.56
CA MET A 230 -13.68 0.71 -7.62
C MET A 230 -14.98 1.31 -7.07
N ALA A 231 -15.50 0.76 -5.97
CA ALA A 231 -16.72 1.26 -5.34
C ALA A 231 -16.55 2.69 -4.81
N THR A 232 -15.45 2.97 -4.12
CA THR A 232 -15.12 4.32 -3.64
C THR A 232 -15.05 5.32 -4.79
N PHE A 233 -14.36 4.98 -5.89
CA PHE A 233 -14.25 5.84 -7.06
C PHE A 233 -15.60 6.12 -7.71
N ILE A 234 -16.39 5.07 -7.97
CA ILE A 234 -17.69 5.20 -8.64
C ILE A 234 -18.64 6.06 -7.81
N ILE A 235 -18.72 5.84 -6.49
CA ILE A 235 -19.61 6.62 -5.63
C ILE A 235 -19.15 8.08 -5.55
N THR A 236 -17.84 8.32 -5.43
CA THR A 236 -17.29 9.68 -5.42
C THR A 236 -17.63 10.41 -6.73
N LEU A 237 -17.43 9.75 -7.87
CA LEU A 237 -17.71 10.33 -9.18
C LEU A 237 -19.22 10.54 -9.39
N ALA A 238 -20.08 9.64 -8.90
CA ALA A 238 -21.52 9.80 -8.97
C ALA A 238 -22.04 10.92 -8.04
N ALA A 239 -21.36 11.18 -6.92
CA ALA A 239 -21.74 12.23 -5.98
C ALA A 239 -21.34 13.63 -6.47
N PHE A 240 -20.11 13.78 -6.98
CA PHE A 240 -19.55 15.09 -7.31
C PHE A 240 -19.41 15.38 -8.80
N GLY A 241 -19.43 14.35 -9.65
CA GLY A 241 -19.09 14.47 -11.06
C GLY A 241 -17.59 14.69 -11.32
N PRO A 242 -17.14 14.56 -12.57
CA PRO A 242 -15.71 14.63 -12.92
C PRO A 242 -15.13 16.03 -12.75
N ILE A 243 -15.95 17.07 -12.92
CA ILE A 243 -15.46 18.45 -12.84
C ILE A 243 -15.10 18.81 -11.41
N GLU A 244 -16.00 18.59 -10.45
CA GLU A 244 -15.76 18.91 -9.05
C GLU A 244 -14.73 17.97 -8.42
N THR A 245 -14.79 16.66 -8.72
CA THR A 245 -13.87 15.67 -8.15
C THR A 245 -12.40 16.04 -8.37
N GLN A 246 -12.05 16.63 -9.51
CA GLN A 246 -10.66 17.01 -9.83
C GLN A 246 -10.14 18.20 -8.99
N TYR A 247 -11.02 18.96 -8.33
CA TYR A 247 -10.65 20.12 -7.51
C TYR A 247 -10.72 19.84 -6.00
N LEU A 248 -11.30 18.72 -5.58
CA LEU A 248 -11.38 18.32 -4.18
C LEU A 248 -10.02 17.84 -3.66
N LEU A 249 -9.57 18.39 -2.53
CA LEU A 249 -8.26 18.01 -1.97
C LEU A 249 -8.25 16.53 -1.52
N TYR A 250 -9.34 16.08 -0.88
CA TYR A 250 -9.52 14.71 -0.40
C TYR A 250 -10.96 14.24 -0.67
N PRO A 251 -11.30 13.87 -1.92
CA PRO A 251 -12.68 13.58 -2.33
C PRO A 251 -13.46 12.61 -1.44
N VAL A 252 -12.79 11.61 -0.86
CA VAL A 252 -13.44 10.63 0.02
C VAL A 252 -13.81 11.24 1.39
N VAL A 253 -13.02 12.21 1.89
CA VAL A 253 -13.38 12.97 3.10
C VAL A 253 -14.60 13.83 2.83
N ASP A 254 -14.64 14.51 1.68
CA ASP A 254 -15.80 15.30 1.26
C ASP A 254 -17.03 14.41 1.04
N LEU A 255 -16.85 13.18 0.52
CA LEU A 255 -17.93 12.19 0.43
C LEU A 255 -18.50 11.84 1.82
N ILE A 256 -17.66 11.68 2.83
CA ILE A 256 -18.12 11.40 4.21
C ILE A 256 -18.90 12.59 4.76
N ARG A 257 -18.50 13.83 4.45
CA ARG A 257 -19.19 15.05 4.87
C ARG A 257 -20.58 15.20 4.27
N GLU A 258 -20.80 14.72 3.05
CA GLU A 258 -22.14 14.67 2.45
C GLU A 258 -23.13 13.79 3.23
N MET A 259 -22.64 12.90 4.10
CA MET A 259 -23.48 12.09 5.00
C MET A 259 -23.76 12.77 6.35
N GLU A 260 -23.10 13.88 6.67
CA GLU A 260 -23.29 14.58 7.94
C GLU A 260 -24.69 15.16 8.04
N GLY A 261 -25.31 15.03 9.23
CA GLY A 261 -26.67 15.51 9.46
C GLY A 261 -27.79 14.64 8.86
N VAL A 262 -27.49 13.61 8.07
CA VAL A 262 -28.48 12.63 7.62
C VAL A 262 -29.00 11.84 8.83
N GLY A 263 -30.25 12.09 9.23
CA GLY A 263 -30.88 11.45 10.40
C GLY A 263 -30.53 12.07 11.76
N GLY A 264 -29.79 13.19 11.81
CA GLY A 264 -29.64 14.06 12.99
C GLY A 264 -28.80 13.53 14.17
N PHE A 265 -28.09 12.41 14.03
CA PHE A 265 -27.38 11.79 15.17
C PHE A 265 -25.87 12.04 15.21
N ILE A 266 -25.20 12.31 14.08
CA ILE A 266 -23.75 12.56 14.03
C ILE A 266 -23.43 13.77 13.14
N GLU A 267 -22.90 14.83 13.75
CA GLU A 267 -22.64 16.13 13.12
C GLU A 267 -21.19 16.30 12.63
N LYS A 268 -20.26 15.42 13.02
CA LYS A 268 -18.84 15.44 12.61
C LYS A 268 -18.33 14.03 12.32
N LEU A 269 -18.94 13.39 11.33
CA LEU A 269 -18.58 12.04 10.90
C LEU A 269 -17.15 12.01 10.33
N ASP A 270 -16.74 13.08 9.66
CA ASP A 270 -15.41 13.21 9.07
C ASP A 270 -14.30 13.07 10.12
N LEU A 271 -14.42 13.75 11.27
CA LEU A 271 -13.43 13.70 12.35
C LEU A 271 -13.34 12.31 13.00
N ILE A 272 -14.48 11.65 13.21
CA ILE A 272 -14.53 10.29 13.78
C ILE A 272 -13.85 9.31 12.82
N PHE A 273 -14.18 9.42 11.53
CA PHE A 273 -13.62 8.56 10.49
C PHE A 273 -12.10 8.78 10.36
N LEU A 274 -11.66 10.03 10.24
CA LEU A 274 -10.24 10.38 10.13
C LEU A 274 -9.44 9.93 11.36
N SER A 275 -10.02 10.03 12.57
CA SER A 275 -9.40 9.55 13.80
C SER A 275 -9.23 8.03 13.80
N ALA A 276 -10.24 7.28 13.35
CA ALA A 276 -10.13 5.83 13.16
C ALA A 276 -9.10 5.48 12.08
N TRP A 277 -8.98 6.32 11.04
CA TRP A 277 -8.04 6.13 9.94
C TRP A 277 -6.57 6.36 10.28
N ILE A 278 -6.27 7.02 11.40
CA ILE A 278 -4.88 7.11 11.91
C ILE A 278 -4.27 5.71 12.02
N LEU A 279 -5.08 4.70 12.36
CA LEU A 279 -4.64 3.32 12.45
C LEU A 279 -4.32 2.70 11.08
N SER A 280 -5.01 3.10 10.00
CA SER A 280 -4.68 2.70 8.61
C SER A 280 -3.27 3.13 8.24
N VAL A 281 -2.99 4.40 8.46
CA VAL A 281 -1.69 5.00 8.16
C VAL A 281 -0.62 4.35 9.02
N PHE A 282 -0.92 4.10 10.29
CA PHE A 282 0.00 3.44 11.21
C PHE A 282 0.39 2.06 10.68
N VAL A 283 -0.60 1.25 10.26
CA VAL A 283 -0.36 -0.09 9.72
C VAL A 283 0.45 -0.01 8.42
N THR A 284 0.04 0.84 7.48
CA THR A 284 0.71 1.01 6.19
C THR A 284 2.18 1.39 6.39
N LEU A 285 2.43 2.45 7.18
CA LEU A 285 3.77 2.95 7.46
C LEU A 285 4.59 1.89 8.22
N ALA A 286 4.02 1.22 9.23
CA ALA A 286 4.72 0.19 9.99
C ALA A 286 5.14 -0.98 9.11
N VAL A 287 4.27 -1.45 8.20
CA VAL A 287 4.58 -2.56 7.29
C VAL A 287 5.61 -2.16 6.25
N CYS A 288 5.44 -1.01 5.58
CA CYS A 288 6.42 -0.52 4.60
C CYS A 288 7.78 -0.30 5.26
N TYR A 289 7.81 0.34 6.43
CA TYR A 289 9.04 0.57 7.17
C TYR A 289 9.68 -0.75 7.64
N TYR A 290 8.88 -1.70 8.15
CA TYR A 290 9.36 -3.04 8.51
C TYR A 290 10.00 -3.76 7.33
N VAL A 291 9.37 -3.74 6.15
CA VAL A 291 9.93 -4.36 4.94
C VAL A 291 11.24 -3.67 4.52
N ALA A 292 11.30 -2.34 4.58
CA ALA A 292 12.52 -1.58 4.26
C ALA A 292 13.69 -1.95 5.18
N VAL A 293 13.47 -1.92 6.50
CA VAL A 293 14.53 -2.25 7.47
C VAL A 293 14.87 -3.73 7.43
N LEU A 294 13.91 -4.62 7.13
CA LEU A 294 14.17 -6.05 6.97
C LEU A 294 15.09 -6.31 5.78
N ALA A 295 14.82 -5.69 4.63
CA ALA A 295 15.65 -5.80 3.44
C ALA A 295 17.09 -5.33 3.72
N ILE A 296 17.24 -4.17 4.37
CA ILE A 296 18.55 -3.61 4.75
C ILE A 296 19.26 -4.51 5.75
N SER A 297 18.56 -5.00 6.78
CA SER A 297 19.10 -5.89 7.81
C SER A 297 19.62 -7.19 7.20
N GLN A 298 18.87 -7.75 6.24
CA GLN A 298 19.23 -8.99 5.57
C GLN A 298 20.44 -8.80 4.64
N LEU A 299 20.53 -7.67 3.93
CA LEU A 299 21.69 -7.31 3.10
C LEU A 299 22.95 -7.08 3.94
N ALA A 300 22.82 -6.37 5.06
CA ALA A 300 23.94 -6.03 5.94
C ALA A 300 24.30 -7.16 6.92
N GLY A 301 23.57 -8.27 6.95
CA GLY A 301 23.78 -9.37 7.89
C GLY A 301 23.51 -8.99 9.35
N ILE A 302 22.76 -7.92 9.60
CA ILE A 302 22.43 -7.44 10.95
C ILE A 302 21.38 -8.37 11.56
N LYS A 303 21.65 -8.89 12.77
CA LYS A 303 20.73 -9.81 13.47
C LYS A 303 19.65 -9.09 14.26
N ASN A 304 19.98 -7.95 14.87
CA ASN A 304 19.05 -7.18 15.68
C ASN A 304 18.36 -6.13 14.81
N ILE A 305 17.08 -6.33 14.51
CA ILE A 305 16.27 -5.42 13.68
C ILE A 305 16.15 -4.02 14.29
N ALA A 306 16.32 -3.86 15.61
CA ALA A 306 16.27 -2.56 16.25
C ALA A 306 17.36 -1.60 15.74
N VAL A 307 18.54 -2.12 15.35
CA VAL A 307 19.63 -1.29 14.82
C VAL A 307 19.23 -0.58 13.52
N PRO A 308 18.83 -1.28 12.44
CA PRO A 308 18.38 -0.60 11.22
C PRO A 308 17.09 0.20 11.44
N VAL A 309 16.25 -0.15 12.43
CA VAL A 309 15.09 0.67 12.83
C VAL A 309 15.50 2.03 13.38
N TYR A 310 16.48 2.11 14.28
CA TYR A 310 16.89 3.42 14.81
C TYR A 310 17.67 4.24 13.79
N VAL A 311 18.39 3.59 12.86
CA VAL A 311 19.11 4.28 11.78
C VAL A 311 18.16 4.75 10.67
N GLY A 312 17.15 3.96 10.31
CA GLY A 312 16.19 4.30 9.27
C GLY A 312 15.20 5.40 9.67
N LEU A 313 14.97 5.58 10.97
CA LEU A 313 13.99 6.53 11.50
C LEU A 313 14.28 7.99 11.08
N PRO A 314 15.50 8.52 11.35
CA PRO A 314 15.89 9.84 10.85
C PRO A 314 15.83 9.95 9.32
N LEU A 315 16.12 8.86 8.59
CA LEU A 315 16.03 8.87 7.13
C LEU A 315 14.59 9.06 6.66
N VAL A 316 13.64 8.28 7.20
CA VAL A 316 12.21 8.44 6.88
C VAL A 316 11.72 9.85 7.22
N TYR A 317 12.11 10.38 8.38
CA TYR A 317 11.80 11.75 8.78
C TYR A 317 12.32 12.79 7.77
N LEU A 318 13.61 12.73 7.44
CA LEU A 318 14.22 13.67 6.50
C LEU A 318 13.62 13.56 5.10
N LEU A 319 13.36 12.34 4.63
CA LEU A 319 12.70 12.10 3.34
C LEU A 319 11.28 12.66 3.31
N ALA A 320 10.52 12.59 4.41
CA ALA A 320 9.18 13.15 4.51
C ALA A 320 9.16 14.69 4.53
N LEU A 321 10.26 15.32 4.90
CA LEU A 321 10.44 16.78 4.86
C LEU A 321 10.83 17.32 3.47
N LEU A 322 11.40 16.47 2.59
CA LEU A 322 11.83 16.87 1.25
C LEU A 322 10.71 17.50 0.38
N PRO A 323 9.53 16.88 0.24
CA PRO A 323 8.46 17.49 -0.55
C PRO A 323 7.90 18.72 0.19
N GLN A 324 8.17 19.92 -0.29
CA GLN A 324 7.59 21.14 0.29
C GLN A 324 6.27 21.48 -0.40
N GLY A 325 5.17 21.28 0.32
CA GLY A 325 3.82 21.56 -0.16
C GLY A 325 3.20 20.43 -0.99
N TYR A 326 1.91 20.55 -1.25
CA TYR A 326 1.07 19.47 -1.79
C TYR A 326 1.54 18.97 -3.17
N LYS A 327 1.86 19.88 -4.09
CA LYS A 327 2.34 19.53 -5.44
C LYS A 327 3.65 18.73 -5.43
N ALA A 328 4.56 19.05 -4.51
CA ALA A 328 5.82 18.32 -4.40
C ALA A 328 5.59 16.90 -3.83
N ALA A 329 4.65 16.76 -2.89
CA ALA A 329 4.25 15.45 -2.36
C ALA A 329 3.60 14.58 -3.45
N GLU A 330 2.72 15.16 -4.28
CA GLU A 330 2.15 14.44 -5.44
C GLU A 330 3.19 14.04 -6.48
N GLY A 331 4.19 14.89 -6.72
CA GLY A 331 5.32 14.54 -7.59
C GLY A 331 6.05 13.28 -7.11
N LEU A 332 6.26 13.16 -5.78
CA LEU A 332 6.85 11.98 -5.16
C LEU A 332 5.97 10.72 -5.37
N VAL A 333 4.65 10.85 -5.21
CA VAL A 333 3.69 9.77 -5.51
C VAL A 333 3.85 9.30 -6.96
N GLY A 334 3.95 10.22 -7.92
CA GLY A 334 4.19 9.90 -9.32
C GLY A 334 5.44 9.05 -9.54
N TYR A 335 6.59 9.44 -8.97
CA TYR A 335 7.83 8.67 -9.08
C TYR A 335 7.73 7.29 -8.43
N LEU A 336 7.04 7.17 -7.30
CA LEU A 336 6.80 5.89 -6.64
C LEU A 336 5.90 4.98 -7.46
N ASN A 337 4.89 5.52 -8.13
CA ASN A 337 4.01 4.76 -9.04
C ASN A 337 4.80 4.18 -10.22
N TYR A 338 5.66 4.98 -10.86
CA TYR A 338 6.56 4.49 -11.91
C TYR A 338 7.49 3.39 -11.39
N THR A 339 8.08 3.58 -10.21
CA THR A 339 9.01 2.63 -9.62
C THR A 339 8.33 1.31 -9.27
N SER A 340 7.15 1.36 -8.66
CA SER A 340 6.32 0.18 -8.37
C SER A 340 5.97 -0.58 -9.66
N PHE A 341 5.63 0.15 -10.72
CA PHE A 341 5.32 -0.45 -12.01
C PHE A 341 6.54 -1.17 -12.61
N ILE A 342 7.73 -0.56 -12.54
CA ILE A 342 8.99 -1.22 -12.96
C ILE A 342 9.24 -2.50 -12.17
N PHE A 343 9.03 -2.48 -10.85
CA PHE A 343 9.16 -3.71 -10.06
C PHE A 343 8.13 -4.77 -10.46
N SER A 344 6.89 -4.38 -10.79
CA SER A 344 5.88 -5.32 -11.27
C SER A 344 6.28 -6.02 -12.57
N LEU A 345 6.93 -5.28 -13.48
CA LEU A 345 7.45 -5.83 -14.74
C LEU A 345 8.63 -6.80 -14.52
N SER A 346 9.36 -6.65 -13.41
CA SER A 346 10.44 -7.59 -13.06
C SER A 346 9.93 -8.95 -12.59
N VAL A 347 8.71 -9.03 -12.04
CA VAL A 347 8.17 -10.26 -11.44
C VAL A 347 8.04 -11.41 -12.45
N PRO A 348 7.44 -11.25 -13.65
CA PRO A 348 7.36 -12.32 -14.65
C PRO A 348 8.74 -12.88 -15.04
N LEU A 349 9.74 -12.01 -15.20
CA LEU A 349 11.11 -12.41 -15.50
C LEU A 349 11.69 -13.30 -14.39
N LEU A 350 11.50 -12.90 -13.13
CA LEU A 350 11.96 -13.68 -11.98
C LEU A 350 11.24 -15.03 -11.86
N VAL A 351 9.93 -15.09 -12.15
CA VAL A 351 9.16 -16.35 -12.21
C VAL A 351 9.73 -17.28 -13.28
N PHE A 352 10.05 -16.76 -14.47
CA PHE A 352 10.65 -17.53 -15.55
C PHE A 352 12.02 -18.10 -15.14
N LEU A 353 12.89 -17.28 -14.55
CA LEU A 353 14.21 -17.70 -14.07
C LEU A 353 14.10 -18.76 -12.97
N ALA A 354 13.18 -18.59 -12.01
CA ALA A 354 12.94 -19.55 -10.94
C ALA A 354 12.51 -20.92 -11.49
N ARG A 355 11.53 -20.95 -12.40
CA ARG A 355 11.09 -22.20 -13.05
C ARG A 355 12.20 -22.89 -13.82
N ARG A 356 13.06 -22.13 -14.50
CA ARG A 356 14.21 -22.69 -15.23
C ARG A 356 15.20 -23.35 -14.26
N LYS A 357 15.56 -22.69 -13.16
CA LYS A 357 16.50 -23.23 -12.17
C LYS A 357 15.94 -24.44 -11.42
N ILE A 358 14.65 -24.44 -11.08
CA ILE A 358 13.98 -25.59 -10.46
C ILE A 358 14.02 -26.81 -11.40
N LYS A 359 13.73 -26.63 -12.70
CA LYS A 359 13.81 -27.72 -13.69
C LYS A 359 15.23 -28.27 -13.89
N GLN A 360 16.25 -27.47 -13.66
CA GLN A 360 17.66 -27.86 -13.77
C GLN A 360 18.20 -28.51 -12.48
N GLY A 361 17.35 -28.75 -11.47
CA GLY A 361 17.77 -29.32 -10.17
C GLY A 361 18.59 -28.37 -9.31
N GLY A 362 18.67 -27.08 -9.68
CA GLY A 362 19.55 -26.09 -9.05
C GLY A 362 18.98 -25.45 -7.77
N VAL A 363 17.71 -25.68 -7.46
CA VAL A 363 17.14 -25.34 -6.15
C VAL A 363 17.29 -26.58 -5.28
N SER A 364 18.48 -26.75 -4.70
CA SER A 364 18.60 -27.71 -3.61
C SER A 364 17.73 -27.19 -2.46
N ASP A 365 16.99 -28.08 -1.81
CA ASP A 365 16.44 -27.83 -0.49
C ASP A 365 17.63 -27.46 0.41
N GLY A 366 17.90 -26.15 0.51
CA GLY A 366 19.04 -25.62 1.23
C GLY A 366 18.91 -25.96 2.70
N GLU A 367 19.94 -26.63 3.19
CA GLU A 367 20.20 -27.14 4.54
C GLU A 367 19.48 -26.37 5.66
N GLN A 368 18.69 -27.13 6.41
CA GLN A 368 18.26 -26.78 7.75
C GLN A 368 19.48 -26.80 8.69
N THR A 369 20.17 -25.67 8.84
CA THR A 369 21.09 -25.44 9.97
C THR A 369 20.99 -24.02 10.49
#